data_AF-A0A2D5UDV9-F1
#
_entry.id   AF-A0A2D5UDV9-F1
#
_cell.length_a   1.000
_cell.length_b   1.000
_cell.length_c   1.000
_cell.angle_alpha   90.00
_cell.angle_beta   90.00
_cell.angle_gamma   90.00
#
_symmetry.space_group_name_H-M   'P 1'
#
loop_
_entity.id
_entity.type
_entity.pdbx_description
1 polymer ?
#
loop_
_entity_poly.entity_id
_entity_poly.type
_entity_poly.pdbx_seq_one_letter_code
_entity_poly.pdbx_strand_id
1 'polypeptide(L)'
;MNTEKSMKIINSVEVNKDLEYEPPYTILWGVNDETTGTTVMTMARTIIPPGGKNKMHYHACDATFYVARGPIYVYSGEPENPDRQLVEAGNFCYAPAGVVHGQENPSKTEVAELIATYGNCSHRDKAGTVFVQ
;
A
#
# COMPACT_ATOMS: atom_id res chain seq x y z
N MET A 1 23.48 -19.08 -18.62
CA MET A 1 22.93 -18.07 -19.54
C MET A 1 22.77 -16.79 -18.74
N ASN A 2 23.53 -15.75 -19.05
CA ASN A 2 23.35 -14.43 -18.44
C ASN A 2 22.01 -13.88 -18.95
N THR A 3 20.98 -13.89 -18.13
CA THR A 3 19.84 -13.01 -18.36
C THR A 3 20.34 -11.59 -18.11
N GLU A 4 20.55 -10.83 -19.19
CA GLU A 4 20.92 -9.41 -19.07
C GLU A 4 19.87 -8.71 -18.22
N LYS A 5 20.30 -8.17 -17.08
CA LYS A 5 19.45 -7.33 -16.24
C LYS A 5 19.28 -6.00 -16.95
N SER A 6 18.05 -5.69 -17.35
CA SER A 6 17.68 -4.40 -17.95
C SER A 6 16.66 -3.68 -17.07
N MET A 7 16.63 -2.35 -17.17
CA MET A 7 15.61 -1.54 -16.51
C MET A 7 14.24 -1.83 -17.13
N LYS A 8 13.22 -1.97 -16.27
CA LYS A 8 11.82 -2.11 -16.70
C LYS A 8 11.04 -0.86 -16.32
N ILE A 9 10.27 -0.34 -17.26
CA ILE A 9 9.36 0.79 -17.06
C ILE A 9 7.94 0.24 -17.10
N ILE A 10 7.21 0.37 -16.00
CA ILE A 10 5.85 -0.17 -15.88
C ILE A 10 4.87 1.01 -15.83
N ASN A 11 3.88 1.00 -16.72
CA ASN A 11 2.82 1.98 -16.71
C ASN A 11 1.78 1.64 -15.63
N SER A 12 1.87 2.30 -14.47
CA SER A 12 0.96 2.07 -13.35
C SER A 12 -0.51 2.42 -13.63
N VAL A 13 -0.83 3.05 -14.77
CA VAL A 13 -2.21 3.35 -15.17
C VAL A 13 -2.87 2.15 -15.86
N GLU A 14 -2.06 1.28 -16.49
CA GLU A 14 -2.52 0.17 -17.33
C GLU A 14 -2.39 -1.20 -16.65
N VAL A 15 -1.71 -1.29 -15.51
CA VAL A 15 -1.66 -2.53 -14.73
C VAL A 15 -3.05 -2.91 -14.22
N ASN A 16 -3.25 -4.21 -14.01
CA ASN A 16 -4.51 -4.74 -13.48
C ASN A 16 -4.86 -4.08 -12.15
N LYS A 17 -6.14 -3.74 -12.00
CA LYS A 17 -6.70 -3.17 -10.77
C LYS A 17 -7.07 -4.30 -9.82
N ASP A 18 -6.50 -4.23 -8.64
CA ASP A 18 -6.84 -5.09 -7.52
C ASP A 18 -7.83 -4.35 -6.61
N LEU A 19 -9.08 -4.80 -6.64
CA LEU A 19 -10.18 -4.22 -5.87
C LEU A 19 -10.51 -5.05 -4.62
N GLU A 20 -9.83 -6.19 -4.43
CA GLU A 20 -10.17 -7.19 -3.43
C GLU A 20 -9.15 -7.24 -2.29
N TYR A 21 -7.92 -6.81 -2.51
CA TYR A 21 -6.87 -6.89 -1.48
C TYR A 21 -7.19 -6.07 -0.23
N GLU A 22 -7.51 -4.78 -0.39
CA GLU A 22 -7.87 -3.89 0.72
C GLU A 22 -9.08 -3.01 0.34
N PRO A 23 -10.29 -3.59 0.23
CA PRO A 23 -11.46 -2.81 -0.11
C PRO A 23 -11.69 -1.68 0.91
N PRO A 24 -12.11 -0.47 0.47
CA PRO A 24 -12.61 -0.12 -0.87
C PRO A 24 -11.55 0.39 -1.85
N TYR A 25 -10.27 0.07 -1.66
CA TYR A 25 -9.20 0.69 -2.42
C TYR A 25 -9.08 0.10 -3.82
N THR A 26 -8.52 0.89 -4.73
CA THR A 26 -8.02 0.39 -6.02
C THR A 26 -6.50 0.36 -5.95
N ILE A 27 -5.92 -0.84 -5.99
CA ILE A 27 -4.47 -1.02 -5.91
C ILE A 27 -3.94 -1.46 -7.28
N LEU A 28 -2.86 -0.82 -7.71
CA LEU A 28 -2.21 -1.02 -9.00
C LEU A 28 -0.76 -1.48 -8.73
N TRP A 29 -0.52 -2.78 -8.82
CA TRP A 29 0.79 -3.39 -8.52
C TRP A 29 1.77 -3.19 -9.68
N GLY A 30 2.62 -2.17 -9.57
CA GLY A 30 3.53 -1.76 -10.64
C GLY A 30 4.88 -2.49 -10.62
N VAL A 31 5.43 -2.76 -9.43
CA VAL A 31 6.67 -3.52 -9.28
C VAL A 31 6.39 -4.71 -8.38
N ASN A 32 6.53 -5.91 -8.91
CA ASN A 32 6.46 -7.19 -8.20
C ASN A 32 7.20 -8.26 -9.03
N ASP A 33 7.21 -9.50 -8.55
CA ASP A 33 7.81 -10.63 -9.28
C ASP A 33 7.19 -10.87 -10.66
N GLU A 34 5.88 -10.68 -10.84
CA GLU A 34 5.20 -10.87 -12.12
C GLU A 34 5.58 -9.79 -13.16
N THR A 35 5.57 -8.52 -12.78
CA THR A 35 5.84 -7.39 -13.68
C THR A 35 7.33 -7.21 -13.94
N THR A 36 8.17 -7.43 -12.93
CA THR A 36 9.59 -7.10 -13.01
C THR A 36 10.53 -8.27 -12.78
N GLY A 37 10.10 -9.35 -12.14
CA GLY A 37 10.97 -10.47 -11.74
C GLY A 37 11.80 -10.18 -10.49
N THR A 38 11.52 -9.08 -9.77
CA THR A 38 12.15 -8.81 -8.47
C THR A 38 11.79 -9.88 -7.46
N THR A 39 12.71 -10.20 -6.55
CA THR A 39 12.47 -11.15 -5.45
C THR A 39 12.45 -10.45 -4.09
N VAL A 40 12.64 -9.13 -4.04
CA VAL A 40 12.96 -8.41 -2.80
C VAL A 40 12.07 -7.19 -2.53
N MET A 41 11.17 -6.81 -3.43
CA MET A 41 10.30 -5.66 -3.17
C MET A 41 9.02 -5.69 -3.99
N THR A 42 8.01 -4.99 -3.47
CA THR A 42 6.76 -4.68 -4.16
C THR A 42 6.57 -3.17 -4.16
N MET A 43 6.01 -2.59 -5.21
CA MET A 43 5.57 -1.19 -5.24
C MET A 43 4.20 -1.08 -5.91
N ALA A 44 3.31 -0.31 -5.29
CA ALA A 44 1.95 -0.12 -5.74
C ALA A 44 1.55 1.36 -5.77
N ARG A 45 0.70 1.69 -6.73
CA ARG A 45 -0.08 2.92 -6.69
C ARG A 45 -1.47 2.58 -6.13
N THR A 46 -1.85 3.22 -5.04
CA THR A 46 -3.12 2.96 -4.35
C THR A 46 -4.00 4.19 -4.44
N ILE A 47 -5.24 4.01 -4.89
CA ILE A 47 -6.26 5.05 -4.97
C ILE A 47 -7.31 4.76 -3.91
N ILE A 48 -7.52 5.71 -3.01
CA ILE A 48 -8.51 5.63 -1.94
C ILE A 48 -9.71 6.51 -2.32
N PRO A 49 -10.91 5.95 -2.50
CA PRO A 49 -12.09 6.74 -2.86
C PRO A 49 -12.47 7.73 -1.75
N PRO A 50 -13.31 8.74 -2.04
CA PRO A 50 -13.80 9.65 -1.02
C PRO A 50 -14.49 8.89 0.13
N GLY A 51 -14.09 9.17 1.37
CA GLY A 51 -14.57 8.47 2.57
C GLY A 51 -14.10 7.02 2.70
N GLY A 52 -13.24 6.54 1.80
CA GLY A 52 -12.74 5.17 1.82
C GLY A 52 -11.88 4.89 3.04
N LYS A 53 -12.12 3.75 3.69
CA LYS A 53 -11.36 3.25 4.83
C LYS A 53 -11.18 1.75 4.71
N ASN A 54 -9.95 1.27 4.75
CA ASN A 54 -9.68 -0.16 4.81
C ASN A 54 -9.77 -0.68 6.26
N LYS A 55 -9.84 -2.00 6.38
CA LYS A 55 -9.69 -2.68 7.66
C LYS A 55 -8.25 -2.54 8.16
N MET A 56 -8.09 -2.44 9.47
CA MET A 56 -6.75 -2.50 10.06
C MET A 56 -6.14 -3.88 9.81
N HIS A 57 -4.84 -3.90 9.60
CA HIS A 57 -4.13 -5.12 9.24
C HIS A 57 -2.64 -4.97 9.54
N TYR A 58 -1.91 -6.07 9.43
CA TYR A 58 -0.45 -6.08 9.42
C TYR A 58 0.07 -7.01 8.33
N HIS A 59 1.36 -6.88 8.01
CA HIS A 59 2.08 -7.74 7.08
C HIS A 59 3.24 -8.45 7.80
N ALA A 60 3.69 -9.56 7.24
CA ALA A 60 4.91 -10.27 7.65
C ALA A 60 6.20 -9.59 7.13
N CYS A 61 6.07 -8.47 6.42
CA CYS A 61 7.17 -7.66 5.90
C CYS A 61 6.97 -6.17 6.20
N ASP A 62 8.03 -5.40 6.05
CA ASP A 62 7.97 -3.95 6.21
C ASP A 62 7.11 -3.32 5.13
N ALA A 63 6.20 -2.44 5.54
CA ALA A 63 5.38 -1.65 4.64
C ALA A 63 5.75 -0.16 4.76
N THR A 64 5.82 0.51 3.61
CA THR A 64 5.92 1.96 3.57
C THR A 64 4.89 2.51 2.62
N PHE A 65 4.50 3.75 2.82
CA PHE A 65 3.72 4.48 1.83
C PHE A 65 4.06 5.97 1.86
N TYR A 66 4.10 6.57 0.68
CA TYR A 66 4.19 8.01 0.49
C TYR A 66 2.81 8.54 0.14
N VAL A 67 2.36 9.58 0.87
CA VAL A 67 1.07 10.24 0.60
C VAL A 67 1.25 11.18 -0.59
N ALA A 68 0.95 10.69 -1.79
CA ALA A 68 1.04 11.48 -3.02
C ALA A 68 -0.11 12.49 -3.16
N ARG A 69 -1.30 12.11 -2.68
CA ARG A 69 -2.47 12.98 -2.59
C ARG A 69 -3.23 12.68 -1.31
N GLY A 70 -3.59 13.71 -0.55
CA GLY A 70 -4.22 13.59 0.75
C GLY A 70 -4.98 14.87 1.16
N PRO A 71 -5.12 15.14 2.47
CA PRO A 71 -4.59 14.33 3.57
C PRO A 71 -5.29 12.98 3.70
N ILE A 72 -4.68 12.06 4.46
CA ILE A 72 -5.30 10.82 4.92
C ILE A 72 -5.23 10.74 6.45
N TYR A 73 -6.13 9.97 7.07
CA TYR A 73 -5.88 9.48 8.41
C TYR A 73 -5.07 8.18 8.33
N VAL A 74 -4.07 8.06 9.18
CA VAL A 74 -3.35 6.81 9.45
C VAL A 74 -3.73 6.34 10.84
N TYR A 75 -4.09 5.07 10.94
CA TYR A 75 -4.37 4.36 12.17
C TYR A 75 -3.20 3.45 12.52
N SER A 76 -2.84 3.35 13.79
CA SER A 76 -1.81 2.44 14.27
C SER A 76 -2.05 1.99 15.72
N GLY A 77 -1.44 0.88 16.13
CA GLY A 77 -1.55 0.35 17.48
C GLY A 77 -2.71 -0.62 17.63
N GLU A 78 -3.29 -0.71 18.84
CA GLU A 78 -4.29 -1.71 19.17
C GLU A 78 -5.60 -1.49 18.38
N PRO A 79 -6.15 -2.53 17.73
CA PRO A 79 -7.35 -2.39 16.90
C PRO A 79 -8.58 -1.83 17.63
N GLU A 80 -8.74 -2.11 18.93
CA GLU A 80 -9.89 -1.68 19.73
C GLU A 80 -9.86 -0.17 20.04
N ASN A 81 -8.68 0.43 20.08
CA ASN A 81 -8.48 1.85 20.34
C ASN A 81 -7.21 2.36 19.63
N PRO A 82 -7.25 2.48 18.30
CA PRO A 82 -6.06 2.82 17.54
C PRO A 82 -5.72 4.30 17.68
N ASP A 83 -4.42 4.59 17.73
CA ASP A 83 -3.92 5.94 17.51
C ASP A 83 -4.32 6.39 16.11
N ARG A 84 -4.70 7.66 15.98
CA ARG A 84 -5.16 8.25 14.72
C ARG A 84 -4.45 9.55 14.46
N GLN A 85 -3.73 9.62 13.34
CA GLN A 85 -3.00 10.81 12.93
C GLN A 85 -3.46 11.28 11.55
N LEU A 86 -3.70 12.60 11.38
CA LEU A 86 -3.88 13.20 10.06
C LEU A 86 -2.50 13.40 9.42
N VAL A 87 -2.32 12.87 8.22
CA VAL A 87 -1.06 12.90 7.47
C VAL A 87 -1.30 13.60 6.14
N GLU A 88 -0.56 14.69 5.92
CA GLU A 88 -0.65 15.51 4.72
C GLU A 88 0.07 14.85 3.52
N ALA A 89 -0.25 15.33 2.32
CA ALA A 89 0.52 14.95 1.14
C ALA A 89 1.99 15.40 1.28
N GLY A 90 2.92 14.57 0.80
CA GLY A 90 4.35 14.82 0.92
C GLY A 90 5.04 14.08 2.07
N ASN A 91 4.30 13.35 2.91
CA ASN A 91 4.86 12.59 4.02
C ASN A 91 5.08 11.10 3.67
N PHE A 92 6.14 10.54 4.26
CA PHE A 92 6.40 9.11 4.29
C PHE A 92 5.85 8.50 5.58
N CYS A 93 5.26 7.32 5.44
CA CYS A 93 4.85 6.48 6.55
C CYS A 93 5.59 5.14 6.47
N TYR A 94 5.96 4.61 7.63
CA TYR A 94 6.65 3.34 7.78
C TYR A 94 5.96 2.50 8.86
N ALA A 95 5.56 1.30 8.49
CA ALA A 95 5.06 0.27 9.38
C ALA A 95 6.02 -0.92 9.32
N PRO A 96 6.81 -1.17 10.37
CA PRO A 96 7.59 -2.41 10.50
C PRO A 96 6.70 -3.65 10.38
N ALA A 97 7.28 -4.77 9.95
CA ALA A 97 6.58 -6.06 9.95
C ALA A 97 5.86 -6.33 11.28
N GLY A 98 4.60 -6.77 11.20
CA GLY A 98 3.74 -7.04 12.35
C GLY A 98 3.06 -5.83 12.98
N VAL A 99 3.41 -4.59 12.60
CA VAL A 99 2.73 -3.40 13.12
C VAL A 99 1.38 -3.22 12.46
N VAL A 100 0.33 -3.28 13.28
CA VAL A 100 -1.05 -3.05 12.85
C VAL A 100 -1.22 -1.60 12.42
N HIS A 101 -1.79 -1.41 11.23
CA HIS A 101 -2.11 -0.10 10.69
C HIS A 101 -3.34 -0.13 9.77
N GLY A 102 -3.84 1.05 9.43
CA GLY A 102 -4.89 1.25 8.44
C GLY A 102 -4.93 2.70 7.98
N GLN A 103 -5.73 2.98 6.95
CA GLN A 103 -5.85 4.31 6.38
C GLN A 103 -7.31 4.69 6.19
N GLU A 104 -7.59 6.00 6.15
CA GLU A 104 -8.88 6.54 5.73
C GLU A 104 -8.65 7.80 4.92
N ASN A 105 -9.37 7.94 3.81
CA ASN A 105 -9.51 9.22 3.13
C ASN A 105 -10.65 10.03 3.77
N PRO A 106 -10.36 11.13 4.48
CA PRO A 106 -11.40 11.92 5.14
C PRO A 106 -12.24 12.74 4.16
N SER A 107 -11.72 13.02 2.96
CA SER A 107 -12.41 13.80 1.94
C SER A 107 -13.69 13.10 1.50
N LYS A 108 -14.77 13.87 1.31
CA LYS A 108 -16.05 13.36 0.82
C LYS A 108 -16.24 13.56 -0.69
N THR A 109 -15.31 14.23 -1.35
CA THR A 109 -15.39 14.57 -2.77
C THR A 109 -14.16 14.16 -3.56
N GLU A 110 -12.98 14.19 -2.95
CA GLU A 110 -11.70 13.95 -3.63
C GLU A 110 -11.13 12.58 -3.28
N VAL A 111 -10.47 11.95 -4.24
CA VAL A 111 -9.65 10.75 -3.97
C VAL A 111 -8.35 11.12 -3.25
N ALA A 112 -7.83 10.19 -2.45
CA ALA A 112 -6.47 10.21 -1.96
C ALA A 112 -5.62 9.18 -2.74
N GLU A 113 -4.31 9.37 -2.76
CA GLU A 113 -3.38 8.53 -3.52
C GLU A 113 -2.11 8.26 -2.71
N LEU A 114 -1.71 6.99 -2.68
CA LEU A 114 -0.50 6.52 -2.02
C LEU A 114 0.43 5.83 -3.02
N ILE A 115 1.74 5.98 -2.83
CA ILE A 115 2.74 5.08 -3.40
C ILE A 115 3.23 4.17 -2.28
N ALA A 116 2.78 2.91 -2.29
CA ALA A 116 3.10 1.93 -1.27
C ALA A 116 4.25 1.03 -1.71
N THR A 117 5.07 0.56 -0.77
CA THR A 117 6.02 -0.53 -1.02
C THR A 117 6.00 -1.55 0.10
N TYR A 118 6.32 -2.79 -0.27
CA TYR A 118 6.72 -3.81 0.69
C TYR A 118 8.20 -4.11 0.52
N GLY A 119 8.97 -3.96 1.59
CA GLY A 119 10.39 -4.28 1.65
C GLY A 119 10.60 -5.76 1.92
N ASN A 120 11.59 -6.36 1.25
CA ASN A 120 11.91 -7.79 1.35
C ASN A 120 10.72 -8.72 1.02
N CYS A 121 9.80 -8.27 0.17
CA CYS A 121 8.61 -9.01 -0.21
C CYS A 121 8.28 -8.76 -1.69
N SER A 122 8.33 -9.81 -2.51
CA SER A 122 8.22 -9.68 -3.97
C SER A 122 6.80 -9.62 -4.52
N HIS A 123 5.79 -9.91 -3.69
CA HIS A 123 4.41 -10.00 -4.14
C HIS A 123 3.44 -9.74 -2.98
N ARG A 124 2.27 -9.16 -3.27
CA ARG A 124 1.23 -8.88 -2.26
C ARG A 124 0.81 -10.13 -1.48
N ASP A 125 0.75 -11.29 -2.15
CA ASP A 125 0.32 -12.56 -1.55
C ASP A 125 1.39 -13.13 -0.61
N LYS A 126 2.65 -12.71 -0.79
CA LYS A 126 3.77 -13.07 0.08
C LYS A 126 3.93 -12.10 1.25
N ALA A 127 3.19 -10.99 1.25
CA ALA A 127 3.20 -10.03 2.35
C ALA A 127 2.60 -10.62 3.63
N GLY A 128 1.89 -11.75 3.56
CA GLY A 128 1.31 -12.39 4.74
C GLY A 128 0.32 -11.48 5.45
N THR A 129 -0.49 -10.75 4.68
CA THR A 129 -1.44 -9.77 5.21
C THR A 129 -2.49 -10.46 6.07
N VAL A 130 -2.66 -9.95 7.29
CA VAL A 130 -3.69 -10.42 8.22
C VAL A 130 -4.53 -9.22 8.65
N PHE A 131 -5.82 -9.28 8.32
CA PHE A 131 -6.80 -8.28 8.73
C PHE A 131 -7.23 -8.51 10.17
N VAL A 132 -7.31 -7.41 10.93
CA VAL A 132 -7.74 -7.37 12.31
C VAL A 132 -8.93 -6.41 12.40
N GLN A 133 -10.07 -6.95 12.85
CA GLN A 133 -11.42 -6.34 12.88
C GLN A 133 -12.15 -6.20 11.52
#